data_AF-A0A526R5G5-F1
#
_entry.id   AF-A0A526R5G5-F1
#
_cell.length_a   1.000
_cell.length_b   1.000
_cell.length_c   1.000
_cell.angle_alpha   90.00
_cell.angle_beta   90.00
_cell.angle_gamma   90.00
#
_symmetry.space_group_name_H-M   'P 1'
#
loop_
_entity.id
_entity.type
_entity.pdbx_description
1 polymer ?
#
loop_
_entity_poly.entity_id
_entity_poly.type
_entity_poly.pdbx_seq_one_letter_code
_entity_poly.pdbx_strand_id
1 'polypeptide(L)' 'MLTKNQLCALEKLEAASGPLSAYMLLDQLRERGFRAPLQVYRALDTLVKSGFVHRLESLNSFVACAEPHDHSHSMTAFA' A
#
# COMPACT_ATOMS: atom_id res chain seq x y z
N MET A 1 8.24 5.62 13.09
CA MET A 1 9.40 4.89 12.54
C MET A 1 8.88 3.69 11.77
N LEU A 2 9.13 3.61 10.46
CA LEU A 2 8.68 2.50 9.64
C LEU A 2 9.65 1.31 9.78
N THR A 3 9.11 0.10 9.86
CA THR A 3 9.88 -1.15 9.81
C THR A 3 10.27 -1.48 8.37
N LYS A 4 11.25 -2.36 8.19
CA LYS A 4 11.69 -2.81 6.86
C LYS A 4 10.53 -3.33 5.99
N ASN A 5 9.58 -4.06 6.58
CA ASN A 5 8.43 -4.60 5.86
C ASN A 5 7.46 -3.50 5.41
N GLN A 6 7.26 -2.48 6.23
CA GLN A 6 6.41 -1.34 5.88
C GLN A 6 7.04 -0.52 4.75
N LEU A 7 8.36 -0.29 4.80
CA LEU A 7 9.09 0.39 3.73
C LEU A 7 9.01 -0.38 2.41
N CYS A 8 9.25 -1.69 2.42
CA CYS A 8 9.15 -2.50 1.20
C CYS A 8 7.74 -2.44 0.57
N ALA A 9 6.69 -2.51 1.40
CA ALA A 9 5.31 -2.41 0.93
C ALA A 9 5.00 -1.02 0.36
N LEU A 10 5.46 0.05 1.03
CA LEU A 10 5.27 1.42 0.58
C LEU A 10 5.98 1.68 -0.76
N GLU A 11 7.26 1.32 -0.88
CA GLU A 11 8.04 1.48 -2.12
C GLU A 11 7.35 0.79 -3.32
N LYS A 12 6.75 -0.39 -3.10
CA LYS A 12 6.02 -1.09 -4.17
C LYS A 12 4.71 -0.41 -4.55
N LEU A 13 4.02 0.21 -3.61
CA LEU A 13 2.82 0.98 -3.88
C LEU A 13 3.13 2.33 -4.57
N GLU A 14 4.23 2.98 -4.20
CA GLU A 14 4.70 4.21 -4.83
C GLU A 14 5.18 3.97 -6.26
N ALA A 15 5.82 2.82 -6.52
CA ALA A 15 6.26 2.43 -7.86
C ALA A 15 5.12 1.90 -8.75
N ALA A 16 3.94 1.63 -8.20
CA ALA A 16 2.82 1.09 -8.95
C ALA A 16 2.09 2.20 -9.72
N SER A 17 1.79 1.96 -10.99
CA SER A 17 1.00 2.89 -11.81
C SER A 17 -0.50 2.91 -11.48
N GLY A 18 -0.94 2.11 -10.51
CA GLY A 18 -2.34 1.98 -10.12
C GLY A 18 -2.53 1.16 -8.84
N PRO A 19 -3.79 0.96 -8.41
CA PRO A 19 -4.11 0.24 -7.18
C PRO A 19 -3.62 -1.20 -7.21
N LEU A 20 -2.98 -1.65 -6.12
CA LEU A 20 -2.56 -3.04 -5.94
C LEU A 20 -3.41 -3.74 -4.88
N SER A 21 -3.89 -4.94 -5.20
CA SER A 21 -4.45 -5.82 -4.17
C SER A 21 -3.36 -6.31 -3.21
N ALA A 22 -3.74 -6.70 -1.99
CA ALA A 22 -2.79 -7.27 -1.03
C ALA A 22 -2.07 -8.52 -1.55
N TYR A 23 -2.71 -9.30 -2.43
CA TYR A 23 -2.13 -10.50 -3.03
C TYR A 23 -1.14 -10.17 -4.16
N MET A 24 -1.46 -9.20 -5.01
CA MET A 24 -0.51 -8.70 -6.02
C MET A 24 0.72 -8.09 -5.36
N LEU A 25 0.50 -7.32 -4.29
CA LEU A 25 1.58 -6.76 -3.49
C LEU A 25 2.41 -7.87 -2.82
N LEU A 26 1.77 -8.91 -2.27
CA LEU A 26 2.48 -10.06 -1.69
C LEU A 26 3.39 -10.71 -2.72
N ASP A 27 2.91 -10.96 -3.95
CA ASP A 27 3.68 -11.62 -4.99
C ASP A 27 4.95 -10.84 -5.32
N GLN A 28 4.85 -9.52 -5.47
CA GLN A 28 5.99 -8.63 -5.69
C GLN A 28 6.94 -8.52 -4.48
N LEU A 29 6.45 -8.80 -3.27
CA LEU A 29 7.24 -8.74 -2.04
C LEU A 29 7.88 -10.09 -1.67
N ARG A 30 7.55 -11.19 -2.37
CA ARG A 30 8.16 -12.50 -2.14
C ARG A 30 9.67 -12.48 -2.29
N GLU A 31 10.17 -11.77 -3.31
CA GLU A 31 11.60 -11.57 -3.55
C GLU A 31 12.29 -10.84 -2.40
N ARG A 32 11.55 -10.04 -1.64
CA ARG A 32 12.04 -9.34 -0.44
C ARG A 32 11.84 -10.12 0.86
N GLY A 33 11.43 -11.39 0.78
CA GLY A 33 11.33 -12.32 1.90
C GLY A 33 9.95 -12.42 2.55
N PHE A 34 8.90 -11.82 1.96
CA PHE A 34 7.54 -12.02 2.44
C PHE A 34 7.05 -13.43 2.08
N ARG A 35 6.48 -14.13 3.06
CA ARG A 35 6.03 -15.52 2.91
C ARG A 35 4.55 -15.71 3.13
N ALA A 36 3.90 -14.82 3.89
CA ALA A 36 2.49 -14.96 4.25
C ALA A 36 1.70 -13.67 3.98
N PRO A 37 0.44 -13.77 3.51
CA PRO A 37 -0.44 -12.61 3.34
C PRO A 37 -0.56 -11.74 4.59
N LEU A 38 -0.57 -12.36 5.78
CA LEU A 38 -0.65 -11.66 7.06
C LEU A 38 0.47 -10.63 7.26
N GLN A 39 1.67 -10.88 6.73
CA GLN A 39 2.78 -9.92 6.83
C GLN A 39 2.50 -8.64 6.03
N VAL A 40 1.87 -8.80 4.86
CA VAL A 40 1.45 -7.67 4.01
C VAL A 40 0.32 -6.91 4.68
N TYR A 41 -0.71 -7.60 5.17
CA TYR A 41 -1.82 -6.94 5.88
C TYR A 41 -1.36 -6.18 7.12
N ARG A 42 -0.40 -6.70 7.90
CA ARG A 42 0.17 -5.98 9.06
C ARG A 42 0.94 -4.72 8.65
N ALA A 43 1.70 -4.79 7.55
CA ALA A 43 2.41 -3.63 7.03
C ALA A 43 1.42 -2.56 6.54
N LEU A 44 0.44 -2.98 5.72
CA LEU A 44 -0.61 -2.11 5.19
C LEU A 44 -1.45 -1.47 6.30
N ASP A 45 -1.85 -2.20 7.33
CA ASP A 45 -2.61 -1.66 8.47
C ASP A 45 -1.85 -0.52 9.17
N THR A 46 -0.53 -0.66 9.34
CA THR A 46 0.28 0.43 9.92
C THR A 46 0.40 1.61 8.97
N LEU A 47 0.62 1.36 7.68
CA LEU A 47 0.76 2.41 6.67
C LEU A 47 -0.54 3.22 6.51
N VAL A 48 -1.69 2.54 6.52
CA VAL A 48 -3.02 3.16 6.49
C VAL A 48 -3.25 4.00 7.73
N LYS A 49 -2.98 3.45 8.93
CA LYS A 49 -3.09 4.21 10.19
C LYS A 49 -2.19 5.44 10.25
N SER A 50 -1.07 5.40 9.53
CA SER A 50 -0.09 6.49 9.50
C SER A 50 -0.33 7.48 8.35
N GLY A 51 -1.33 7.25 7.49
CA GLY A 51 -1.65 8.13 6.36
C GLY A 51 -0.77 7.96 5.10
N PHE A 52 0.13 6.97 5.07
CA PHE A 52 1.01 6.73 3.91
C PHE A 52 0.34 5.96 2.77
N VAL A 53 -0.73 5.22 3.06
CA VAL A 53 -1.44 4.37 2.09
C VAL A 53 -2.94 4.53 2.28
N HIS A 54 -3.68 4.59 1.18
CA HIS A 54 -5.14 4.54 1.18
C HIS A 54 -5.64 3.19 0.71
N ARG A 55 -6.70 2.69 1.34
CA ARG A 55 -7.42 1.50 0.91
C ARG A 55 -8.65 1.91 0.10
N LEU A 56 -8.75 1.36 -1.10
CA LEU A 56 -9.91 1.46 -1.97
C LEU A 56 -10.82 0.28 -1.68
N GLU A 57 -11.81 0.48 -0.83
CA GLU A 57 -12.71 -0.59 -0.34
C GLU A 57 -13.48 -1.28 -1.47
N SER A 58 -13.92 -0.55 -2.49
CA SER A 58 -14.63 -1.11 -3.65
C SER A 58 -13.80 -2.08 -4.49
N LEU A 59 -12.48 -1.91 -4.50
CA LEU A 59 -11.53 -2.73 -5.27
C LEU A 59 -10.72 -3.67 -4.38
N ASN A 60 -10.94 -3.63 -3.06
CA ASN A 60 -10.11 -4.28 -2.05
C ASN A 60 -8.59 -4.12 -2.32
N SER A 61 -8.21 -2.91 -2.71
CA SER A 61 -6.88 -2.57 -3.21
C SER A 61 -6.30 -1.35 -2.49
N PHE A 62 -5.01 -1.11 -2.67
CA PHE A 62 -4.23 -0.13 -1.93
C PHE A 62 -3.45 0.77 -2.88
N VAL A 63 -3.30 2.04 -2.52
CA VAL A 63 -2.50 3.04 -3.25
C VAL A 63 -1.64 3.82 -2.26
N ALA A 64 -0.42 4.20 -2.67
CA ALA A 64 0.38 5.14 -1.89
C ALA A 64 -0.32 6.51 -1.86
N CYS A 65 -0.20 7.22 -0.74
CA CYS A 65 -0.70 8.59 -0.63
C CYS A 65 0.13 9.52 -1.52
N ALA A 66 -0.52 10.32 -2.36
CA ALA A 66 0.15 11.21 -3.32
C ALA A 66 0.46 12.61 -2.76
N GLU A 67 -0.03 12.95 -1.56
CA GLU A 67 0.02 14.32 -1.06
C GLU A 67 0.28 14.36 0.46
N PRO A 68 1.12 15.29 0.98
CA PRO A 68 1.35 15.42 2.41
C PRO A 68 0.12 16.07 3.05
N HIS A 69 -0.78 15.21 3.55
CA HIS A 69 -1.89 15.52 4.46
C HIS A 69 -2.65 16.81 4.15
N ASP A 70 -3.66 16.71 3.29
CA ASP A 70 -4.95 17.31 3.61
C ASP A 70 -6.07 16.32 3.26
N HIS A 71 -7.04 16.17 4.16
CA HIS A 71 -8.11 15.19 4.07
C HIS A 71 -9.18 15.63 3.06
N SER A 72 -8.80 15.77 1.79
CA SER A 72 -9.71 16.07 0.70
C SER A 72 -9.54 15.00 -0.38
N HIS A 73 -10.59 14.20 -0.57
CA HIS A 73 -10.69 13.13 -1.55
C HIS A 73 -10.28 13.58 -2.96
N SER A 74 -9.00 13.49 -3.31
CA SER A 74 -8.60 13.47 -4.71
C SER A 74 -8.81 12.06 -5.20
N MET A 75 -9.97 11.83 -5.83
CA MET A 75 -10.17 10.67 -6.68
C MET A 75 -9.19 10.81 -7.84
N THR A 76 -8.00 10.22 -7.70
CA THR A 76 -7.14 9.97 -8.84
C THR A 76 -7.86 8.95 -9.72
N ALA A 77 -8.70 9.44 -10.63
CA ALA A 77 -9.32 8.64 -11.67
C ALA A 77 -8.21 8.19 -12.61
N PHE A 78 -7.85 6.91 -12.54
CA PHE A 78 -7.02 6.27 -13.55
C PHE A 78 -7.88 6.17 -14.82
N ALA A 79 -7.57 7.00 -15.82
CA ALA A 79 -8.16 6.97 -17.16
C ALA A 79 -7.40 5.99 -18.06
#